data_AF-A0A5C5XP18-F1
#
_entry.id   AF-A0A5C5XP18-F1
#
_cell.length_a   1.000
_cell.length_b   1.000
_cell.length_c   1.000
_cell.angle_alpha   90.00
_cell.angle_beta   90.00
_cell.angle_gamma   90.00
#
_symmetry.space_group_name_H-M   'P 1'
#
loop_
_entity.id
_entity.type
_entity.pdbx_description
1 polymer ?
#
loop_
_entity_poly.entity_id
_entity_poly.type
_entity_poly.pdbx_seq_one_letter_code
_entity_poly.pdbx_strand_id
1 'polypeptide(L)'
;MTLGKSQWYGVRSIWRHEAPSDSPCRFTYEERIVLYLAFNGDDAIAKAERDGYPGGAECIGYHMSFEIDSVNLGPGTELFSLMRDSDLDATKYIDRFHDSGHERTR
;
A
#
# COMPACT_ATOMS: atom_id res chain seq x y z
N MET A 1 -20.98 22.73 10.65
CA MET A 1 -20.16 21.53 10.37
C MET A 1 -18.72 21.98 10.41
N THR A 2 -18.00 21.69 11.49
CA THR A 2 -16.56 21.96 11.55
C THR A 2 -15.92 21.00 10.54
N LEU A 3 -15.34 21.49 9.45
CA LEU A 3 -14.45 20.64 8.65
C LEU A 3 -13.37 20.14 9.62
N GLY A 4 -13.31 18.84 9.86
CA GLY A 4 -12.23 18.24 10.63
C GLY A 4 -10.89 18.70 10.03
N LYS A 5 -9.89 18.98 10.86
CA LYS A 5 -8.56 19.26 10.33
C LYS A 5 -8.09 18.05 9.52
N SER A 6 -7.55 18.27 8.32
CA SER A 6 -6.99 17.20 7.52
C SER A 6 -5.73 16.65 8.18
N GLN A 7 -5.54 15.33 8.09
CA GLN A 7 -4.41 14.58 8.64
C GLN A 7 -3.73 13.81 7.50
N TRP A 8 -2.50 13.36 7.75
CA TRP A 8 -1.78 12.51 6.81
C TRP A 8 -2.28 11.07 6.91
N TYR A 9 -2.50 10.45 5.76
CA TYR A 9 -2.84 9.05 5.62
C TYR A 9 -1.87 8.39 4.64
N GLY A 10 -1.31 7.24 5.00
CA GLY A 10 -0.69 6.33 4.04
C GLY A 10 -1.76 5.44 3.44
N VAL A 11 -1.88 5.36 2.11
CA VAL A 11 -2.80 4.43 1.45
C VAL A 11 -1.99 3.38 0.72
N ARG A 12 -2.11 2.12 1.16
CA ARG A 12 -1.57 0.93 0.49
C ARG A 12 -2.56 0.47 -0.57
N SER A 13 -2.09 0.34 -1.81
CA SER A 13 -2.86 -0.16 -2.95
C SER A 13 -2.14 -1.33 -3.60
N ILE A 14 -2.90 -2.23 -4.25
CA ILE A 14 -2.33 -3.30 -5.09
C ILE A 14 -2.59 -3.02 -6.57
N TRP A 15 -1.52 -3.05 -7.35
CA TRP A 15 -1.52 -2.83 -8.79
C TRP A 15 -1.05 -4.08 -9.52
N ARG A 16 -1.70 -4.45 -10.62
CA ARG A 16 -1.30 -5.55 -11.50
C ARG A 16 -0.65 -5.01 -12.76
N HIS A 17 0.53 -5.54 -13.07
CA HIS A 17 1.29 -5.28 -14.27
C HIS A 17 1.41 -6.57 -15.09
N GLU A 18 1.57 -6.45 -16.40
CA GLU A 18 2.15 -7.53 -17.19
C GLU A 18 3.58 -7.76 -16.71
N ALA A 19 3.96 -9.02 -16.52
CA ALA A 19 5.29 -9.33 -16.05
C ALA A 19 6.35 -9.08 -17.14
N PRO A 20 7.59 -8.75 -16.77
CA PRO A 20 8.73 -8.74 -17.68
C PRO A 20 8.88 -10.08 -18.42
N SER A 21 9.44 -10.05 -19.64
CA SER A 21 9.58 -11.25 -20.48
C SER A 21 10.46 -12.35 -19.88
N ASP A 22 11.35 -12.00 -18.95
CA ASP A 22 12.24 -12.92 -18.22
C ASP A 22 11.61 -13.46 -16.92
N SER A 23 10.39 -13.01 -16.58
CA SER A 23 9.65 -13.52 -15.43
C SER A 23 9.05 -14.90 -15.73
N PRO A 24 9.10 -15.85 -14.78
CA PRO A 24 8.38 -17.12 -14.89
C PRO A 24 6.85 -16.95 -14.70
N CYS A 25 6.40 -15.80 -14.21
CA CYS A 25 5.00 -15.49 -13.93
C CYS A 25 4.42 -14.58 -15.02
N ARG A 26 3.10 -14.68 -15.26
CA ARG A 26 2.39 -13.81 -16.22
C ARG A 26 2.24 -12.36 -15.74
N PHE A 27 2.08 -12.17 -14.43
CA PHE A 27 1.78 -10.86 -13.84
C PHE A 27 2.79 -10.52 -12.75
N THR A 28 3.04 -9.22 -12.58
CA THR A 28 3.72 -8.66 -11.42
C THR A 28 2.70 -7.86 -10.62
N TYR A 29 2.59 -8.15 -9.32
CA TYR A 29 1.75 -7.36 -8.42
C TYR A 29 2.64 -6.40 -7.64
N GLU A 30 2.30 -5.13 -7.66
CA GLU A 30 2.99 -4.08 -6.92
C GLU A 30 2.11 -3.66 -5.74
N GLU A 31 2.69 -3.69 -4.53
CA GLU A 31 2.13 -2.99 -3.40
C GLU A 31 2.74 -1.59 -3.34
N ARG A 32 1.89 -0.56 -3.42
CA ARG A 32 2.33 0.83 -3.42
C ARG A 32 1.69 1.56 -2.25
N ILE A 33 2.49 2.28 -1.47
CA ILE A 33 2.02 3.14 -0.39
C ILE A 33 2.24 4.60 -0.79
N VAL A 34 1.19 5.41 -0.74
CA VAL A 34 1.23 6.84 -1.07
C VAL A 34 0.62 7.66 0.05
N LEU A 35 1.20 8.83 0.32
CA LEU A 35 0.71 9.76 1.32
C LEU A 35 -0.37 10.68 0.76
N TYR A 36 -1.46 10.81 1.52
CA TYR A 36 -2.59 11.66 1.21
C TYR A 36 -2.93 12.55 2.40
N LEU A 37 -3.14 13.84 2.15
CA LEU A 37 -3.78 14.72 3.12
C LEU A 37 -5.30 14.57 2.98
N ALA A 38 -5.96 14.08 4.02
CA ALA A 38 -7.38 13.73 3.98
C ALA A 38 -8.11 14.01 5.29
N PHE A 39 -9.44 14.08 5.22
CA PHE A 39 -10.27 14.32 6.40
C PHE A 39 -10.49 13.05 7.24
N ASN A 40 -10.44 11.89 6.59
CA ASN A 40 -10.56 10.57 7.19
C ASN A 40 -9.99 9.52 6.23
N GLY A 41 -9.96 8.25 6.65
CA GLY A 41 -9.48 7.13 5.84
C GLY A 41 -10.22 6.95 4.52
N ASP A 42 -11.55 7.07 4.52
CA ASP A 42 -12.37 6.92 3.30
C ASP A 42 -12.07 8.00 2.25
N ASP A 43 -11.88 9.25 2.68
CA ASP A 43 -11.46 10.35 1.81
C ASP A 43 -10.03 10.12 1.27
N ALA A 44 -9.14 9.53 2.07
CA ALA A 44 -7.81 9.14 1.60
C ALA A 44 -7.88 8.05 0.53
N ILE A 45 -8.70 7.01 0.74
CA ILE A 45 -8.93 5.95 -0.25
C ILE A 45 -9.52 6.54 -1.53
N ALA A 46 -10.56 7.37 -1.42
CA ALA A 46 -11.19 7.99 -2.59
C ALA A 46 -10.22 8.90 -3.36
N LYS A 47 -9.25 9.53 -2.68
CA LYS A 47 -8.15 10.25 -3.35
C LYS A 47 -7.21 9.29 -4.08
N ALA A 48 -6.79 8.20 -3.45
CA ALA A 48 -5.92 7.20 -4.06
C ALA A 48 -6.55 6.56 -5.32
N GLU A 49 -7.85 6.26 -5.26
CA GLU A 49 -8.60 5.73 -6.40
C GLU A 49 -8.65 6.71 -7.58
N ARG A 50 -8.76 8.02 -7.31
CA ARG A 50 -8.78 9.07 -8.34
C ARG A 50 -7.41 9.35 -8.95
N ASP A 51 -6.35 9.31 -8.14
CA ASP A 51 -4.98 9.53 -8.61
C ASP A 51 -4.56 8.47 -9.63
N GLY A 52 -5.01 7.23 -9.43
CA GLY A 52 -4.70 6.12 -10.31
C GLY A 52 -3.21 5.74 -10.31
N TYR A 53 -2.78 5.02 -11.35
CA TYR A 53 -1.38 4.64 -11.54
C TYR A 53 -0.83 5.14 -12.88
N PRO A 54 0.30 5.87 -12.87
CA PRO A 54 0.97 6.26 -14.11
C PRO A 54 1.76 5.07 -14.66
N GLY A 55 1.28 4.43 -15.74
CA GLY A 55 2.05 3.38 -16.43
C GLY A 55 1.28 2.16 -16.94
N GLY A 56 -0.05 2.24 -17.09
CA GLY A 56 -0.84 1.15 -17.69
C GLY A 56 -1.10 -0.05 -16.77
N ALA A 57 -0.69 0.05 -15.50
CA ALA A 57 -1.02 -0.93 -14.47
C ALA A 57 -2.51 -0.88 -14.13
N GLU A 58 -3.09 -2.03 -13.83
CA GLU A 58 -4.49 -2.15 -13.43
C GLU A 58 -4.62 -2.15 -11.91
N CYS A 59 -5.52 -1.30 -11.37
CA CYS A 59 -5.89 -1.41 -9.97
C CYS A 59 -6.76 -2.65 -9.79
N ILE A 60 -6.37 -3.57 -8.91
CA ILE A 60 -7.18 -4.78 -8.64
C ILE A 60 -8.25 -4.57 -7.55
N GLY A 61 -8.54 -3.32 -7.21
CA GLY A 61 -9.63 -2.94 -6.29
C GLY A 61 -9.29 -3.07 -4.81
N TYR A 62 -8.01 -3.06 -4.44
CA TYR A 62 -7.59 -3.09 -3.03
C TYR A 62 -6.93 -1.76 -2.63
N HIS A 63 -7.52 -1.09 -1.64
CA HIS A 63 -6.99 0.09 -0.97
C HIS A 63 -7.14 -0.06 0.55
N MET A 64 -6.09 0.30 1.29
CA MET A 64 -6.07 0.31 2.75
C MET A 64 -5.45 1.61 3.22
N SER A 65 -6.23 2.45 3.88
CA SER A 65 -5.73 3.68 4.53
C SER A 65 -5.21 3.40 5.93
N PHE A 66 -4.10 4.02 6.28
CA PHE A 66 -3.50 4.07 7.59
C PHE A 66 -3.40 5.54 8.01
N GLU A 67 -4.02 5.90 9.13
CA GLU A 67 -3.91 7.24 9.71
C GLU A 67 -2.53 7.41 10.34
N ILE A 68 -1.84 8.50 9.99
CA ILE A 68 -0.55 8.83 10.58
C ILE A 68 -0.81 9.75 11.76
N ASP A 69 -0.62 9.21 12.97
CA ASP A 69 -0.78 9.93 14.25
C ASP A 69 0.39 10.91 14.52
N SER A 70 0.73 11.71 13.52
CA SER A 70 1.70 12.77 13.63
C SER A 70 1.32 13.95 12.74
N VAL A 71 1.28 15.13 13.34
CA VAL A 71 1.09 16.40 12.64
C VAL A 71 2.28 16.70 11.71
N ASN A 72 3.48 16.19 12.04
CA ASN A 72 4.70 16.43 11.26
C ASN A 72 5.37 15.09 10.89
N LEU A 73 5.59 14.89 9.59
CA LEU A 73 6.38 13.74 9.11
C LEU A 73 7.85 13.98 9.43
N GLY A 74 8.46 13.07 10.18
CA GLY A 74 9.86 13.14 10.58
C GLY A 74 10.48 11.76 10.79
N PRO A 75 11.78 11.69 11.11
CA PRO A 75 12.46 10.43 11.40
C PRO A 75 11.70 9.60 12.44
N GLY A 76 11.45 8.33 12.13
CA GLY A 76 10.70 7.42 13.01
C GLY A 76 9.17 7.53 12.94
N THR A 77 8.62 8.40 12.09
CA THR A 77 7.17 8.41 11.84
C THR A 77 6.75 7.13 11.13
N GLU A 78 5.83 6.37 11.72
CA GLU A 78 5.26 5.18 11.10
C GLU A 78 4.34 5.60 9.95
N LEU A 79 4.61 5.08 8.74
CA LEU A 79 3.81 5.38 7.55
C LEU A 79 2.79 4.27 7.22
N PHE A 80 3.04 3.06 7.75
CA PHE A 80 2.22 1.88 7.52
C PHE A 80 2.59 0.80 8.53
N SER A 81 1.57 0.11 9.06
CA SER A 81 1.72 -1.09 9.88
C SER A 81 0.59 -2.07 9.55
N LEU A 82 0.95 -3.33 9.31
CA LEU A 82 0.00 -4.41 9.03
C LEU A 82 0.19 -5.52 10.05
N MET A 83 -0.84 -5.76 10.85
CA MET A 83 -0.92 -6.92 11.71
C MET A 83 -1.77 -8.01 11.04
N ARG A 84 -1.31 -9.25 11.10
CA ARG A 84 -2.00 -10.41 10.55
C ARG A 84 -1.84 -11.60 11.48
N ASP A 85 -2.97 -12.12 11.94
CA ASP A 85 -2.99 -13.39 12.67
C ASP A 85 -2.69 -14.54 11.71
N SER A 86 -1.86 -15.49 12.16
CA SER A 86 -1.41 -16.60 11.34
C SER A 86 -0.93 -17.77 12.22
N ASP A 87 -1.31 -18.99 11.86
CA ASP A 87 -0.81 -20.23 12.48
C ASP A 87 0.56 -20.67 11.93
N LEU A 88 1.07 -20.00 10.89
CA LEU A 88 2.40 -20.26 10.36
C LEU A 88 3.48 -19.87 11.39
N ASP A 89 4.54 -20.67 11.46
CA ASP A 89 5.78 -20.25 12.12
C ASP A 89 6.41 -19.06 11.37
N ALA A 90 7.31 -18.35 12.07
CA ALA A 90 7.87 -17.08 11.59
C ALA A 90 8.56 -17.21 10.22
N THR A 91 9.35 -18.26 10.01
CA THR A 91 10.06 -18.48 8.73
C THR A 91 9.07 -18.71 7.60
N LYS A 92 8.11 -19.61 7.78
CA LYS A 92 7.08 -19.86 6.75
C LYS A 92 6.21 -18.65 6.49
N TYR A 93 5.94 -17.81 7.49
CA TYR A 93 5.18 -16.58 7.32
C TYR A 93 5.93 -15.59 6.42
N ILE A 94 7.23 -15.39 6.69
CA ILE A 94 8.09 -14.50 5.90
C ILE A 94 8.19 -15.01 4.46
N ASP A 95 8.54 -16.28 4.26
CA ASP A 95 8.68 -16.88 2.93
C ASP A 95 7.37 -16.84 2.12
N ARG A 96 6.22 -16.87 2.81
CA ARG A 96 4.91 -16.86 2.16
C ARG A 96 4.49 -15.45 1.69
N PHE A 97 4.75 -14.42 2.48
CA PHE A 97 4.14 -13.11 2.27
C PHE A 97 5.11 -11.98 1.97
N HIS A 98 6.41 -12.16 2.21
CA HIS A 98 7.38 -11.06 2.22
C HIS A 98 8.70 -11.36 1.51
N ASP A 99 9.25 -12.56 1.67
CA ASP A 99 10.52 -13.00 1.05
C ASP A 99 10.27 -14.26 0.22
N SER A 100 9.44 -14.11 -0.80
CA SER A 100 9.06 -15.17 -1.73
C SER A 100 10.15 -15.49 -2.76
N GLY A 101 11.17 -14.64 -2.89
CA GLY A 101 12.23 -14.74 -3.89
C GLY A 101 11.84 -14.21 -5.28
N HIS A 102 10.68 -13.57 -5.39
CA HIS A 102 10.13 -13.02 -6.63
C HIS A 102 9.92 -11.49 -6.56
N GLU A 103 10.32 -10.86 -5.46
CA GLU A 103 10.21 -9.44 -5.24
C GLU A 103 11.05 -8.64 -6.24
N ARG A 104 10.52 -7.47 -6.63
CA ARG A 104 11.22 -6.49 -7.45
C ARG A 104 10.96 -5.12 -6.87
N THR A 105 11.96 -4.25 -6.90
CA THR A 105 11.82 -2.84 -6.48
C THR A 105 11.94 -1.92 -7.68
N ARG A 106 11.35 -0.74 -7.57
CA ARG A 106 11.46 0.36 -8.52
C ARG A 106 12.37 1.45 -7.97
#